data_AF-A0A076Q2D9-F1
#
_entry.id   AF-A0A076Q2D9-F1
#
_cell.length_a   1.000
_cell.length_b   1.000
_cell.length_c   1.000
_cell.angle_alpha   90.00
_cell.angle_beta   90.00
_cell.angle_gamma   90.00
#
_symmetry.space_group_name_H-M   'P 1'
#
loop_
_entity.id
_entity.type
_entity.pdbx_description
1 polymer ?
#
loop_
_entity_poly.entity_id
_entity_poly.type
_entity_poly.pdbx_seq_one_letter_code
_entity_poly.pdbx_strand_id
1 'polypeptide(L)'
;DGADYSGTYGATTSGDALTLKFVTKGTTATNIGSRMYLMESSDSYQMFKLLDKEFTFDVDLSKLGCGMNGALYFVAMDADGGLSKYSTNKAGAKYGTGYCDAQCPRDLKFIDGVANSDDWTPSSNDQNAGVGGTGSCCSEMDIWEA
;
A
#
# COMPACT_ATOMS: atom_id res chain seq x y z
N ASP A 1 -16.65 1.22 3.84
CA ASP A 1 -16.20 2.62 3.79
C ASP A 1 -15.55 2.89 2.45
N GLY A 2 -15.09 4.10 2.19
CA GLY A 2 -14.33 4.48 1.00
C GLY A 2 -13.20 5.45 1.37
N ALA A 3 -12.42 5.89 0.38
CA ALA A 3 -11.35 6.86 0.59
C ALA A 3 -11.66 8.19 -0.09
N ASP A 4 -11.62 9.29 0.66
CA ASP A 4 -11.46 10.62 0.10
C ASP A 4 -9.98 10.84 -0.22
N TYR A 5 -9.57 10.38 -1.40
CA TYR A 5 -8.17 10.38 -1.86
C TYR A 5 -7.52 11.76 -1.79
N SER A 6 -8.21 12.80 -2.26
CA SER A 6 -7.63 14.15 -2.34
C SER A 6 -7.67 14.86 -1.00
N GLY A 7 -8.83 14.88 -0.32
CA GLY A 7 -9.01 15.67 0.90
C GLY A 7 -8.38 15.04 2.14
N THR A 8 -8.37 13.72 2.23
CA THR A 8 -7.82 13.00 3.40
C THR A 8 -6.38 12.54 3.17
N TYR A 9 -6.08 11.97 2.00
CA TYR A 9 -4.78 11.34 1.73
C TYR A 9 -3.83 12.21 0.89
N GLY A 10 -4.33 13.26 0.24
CA GLY A 10 -3.52 14.12 -0.62
C GLY A 10 -3.00 13.41 -1.87
N ALA A 11 -3.71 12.38 -2.31
CA ALA A 11 -3.44 11.66 -3.54
C ALA A 11 -4.37 12.17 -4.65
N THR A 12 -3.79 12.54 -5.79
CA THR A 12 -4.53 13.07 -6.94
C THR A 12 -3.97 12.52 -8.24
N THR A 13 -4.83 12.35 -9.24
CA THR A 13 -4.43 11.92 -10.59
C THR A 13 -4.78 12.96 -11.65
N SER A 14 -4.01 12.99 -12.74
CA SER A 14 -4.32 13.78 -13.94
C SER A 14 -3.68 13.11 -15.16
N GLY A 15 -4.51 12.58 -16.07
CA GLY A 15 -4.01 11.77 -17.18
C GLY A 15 -3.30 10.51 -16.68
N ASP A 16 -2.02 10.39 -17.00
CA ASP A 16 -1.10 9.32 -16.60
C ASP A 16 -0.30 9.63 -15.31
N ALA A 17 -0.48 10.82 -14.72
CA ALA A 17 0.25 11.23 -13.52
C ALA A 17 -0.50 10.88 -12.23
N LEU A 18 0.23 10.36 -11.23
CA LEU A 18 -0.17 10.23 -9.83
C LEU A 18 0.70 11.13 -8.96
N THR A 19 0.09 12.01 -8.18
CA THR A 19 0.78 12.85 -7.18
C THR A 19 0.41 12.40 -5.78
N LEU A 20 1.41 12.16 -4.93
CA LEU A 20 1.24 11.77 -3.54
C LEU A 20 1.86 12.82 -2.62
N LYS A 21 1.04 13.45 -1.77
CA LYS A 21 1.54 14.33 -0.71
C LYS A 21 1.94 13.51 0.51
N PHE A 22 3.03 13.91 1.16
CA PHE A 22 3.47 13.23 2.37
C PHE A 22 2.57 13.52 3.58
N VAL A 23 2.20 14.78 3.83
CA VAL A 23 1.33 15.16 4.96
C VAL A 23 0.09 15.85 4.45
N THR A 24 -1.07 15.33 4.84
CA THR A 24 -2.37 15.92 4.54
C THR A 24 -3.13 16.18 5.83
N LYS A 25 -3.32 17.47 6.16
CA LYS A 25 -4.02 17.90 7.37
C LYS A 25 -5.50 18.09 7.05
N GLY A 26 -6.33 17.14 7.49
CA GLY A 26 -7.77 17.25 7.43
C GLY A 26 -8.33 18.06 8.61
N THR A 27 -9.66 18.15 8.69
CA THR A 27 -10.35 18.85 9.77
C THR A 27 -10.32 18.09 11.10
N THR A 28 -10.28 16.75 11.04
CA THR A 28 -10.37 15.87 12.22
C THR A 28 -9.12 15.03 12.45
N ALA A 29 -8.29 14.82 11.43
CA ALA A 29 -7.10 13.97 11.49
C ALA A 29 -6.02 14.49 10.54
N THR A 30 -4.78 14.07 10.79
CA THR A 30 -3.64 14.28 9.89
C THR A 30 -3.18 12.94 9.34
N ASN A 31 -3.15 12.80 8.01
CA ASN A 31 -2.60 11.64 7.32
C ASN A 31 -1.10 11.84 7.05
N ILE A 32 -0.32 10.76 7.17
CA ILE A 32 1.11 10.70 6.92
C ILE A 32 1.39 9.55 5.93
N GLY A 33 1.97 9.86 4.79
CA GLY A 33 2.30 8.91 3.74
C GLY A 33 1.08 8.30 3.05
N SER A 34 1.35 7.41 2.09
CA SER A 34 0.33 6.59 1.43
C SER A 34 0.99 5.44 0.69
N ARG A 35 0.23 4.37 0.44
CA ARG A 35 0.59 3.26 -0.45
C ARG A 35 -0.57 3.03 -1.40
N MET A 36 -0.30 2.99 -2.70
CA MET A 36 -1.31 2.85 -3.75
C MET A 36 -0.97 1.64 -4.64
N TYR A 37 -2.00 1.03 -5.21
CA TYR A 37 -1.86 -0.07 -6.16
C TYR A 37 -2.51 0.31 -7.48
N LEU A 38 -1.87 -0.07 -8.59
CA LEU A 38 -2.48 0.09 -9.91
C LEU A 38 -3.58 -0.96 -10.10
N MET A 39 -4.73 -0.55 -10.59
CA MET A 39 -5.91 -1.39 -10.79
C MET A 39 -6.12 -1.67 -12.27
N GLU A 40 -6.45 -2.92 -12.63
CA GLU A 40 -6.93 -3.28 -13.97
C GLU A 40 -8.44 -3.05 -14.09
N SER A 41 -9.18 -3.34 -13.01
CA SER A 41 -10.64 -3.19 -12.92
C SER A 41 -11.05 -2.70 -11.53
N SER A 42 -12.37 -2.62 -11.26
CA SER A 42 -12.85 -2.26 -9.92
C SER A 42 -12.48 -3.28 -8.84
N ASP A 43 -12.18 -4.52 -9.22
CA ASP A 43 -12.04 -5.65 -8.30
C ASP A 43 -10.75 -6.47 -8.52
N SER A 44 -9.85 -6.01 -9.40
CA SER A 44 -8.54 -6.65 -9.65
C SER A 44 -7.40 -5.64 -9.78
N TYR A 45 -6.26 -5.97 -9.17
CA TYR A 45 -5.00 -5.27 -9.40
C TYR A 45 -4.48 -5.51 -10.82
N GLN A 46 -3.77 -4.53 -11.35
CA GLN A 46 -3.01 -4.71 -12.58
C GLN A 46 -1.80 -5.59 -12.31
N MET A 47 -1.79 -6.78 -12.90
CA MET A 47 -0.68 -7.73 -12.75
C MET A 47 0.37 -7.52 -13.84
N PHE A 48 1.63 -7.71 -13.47
CA PHE A 48 2.78 -7.57 -14.36
C PHE A 48 3.63 -8.85 -14.35
N LYS A 49 4.10 -9.27 -15.53
CA LYS A 49 5.09 -10.33 -15.70
C LYS A 49 6.38 -9.70 -16.19
N LEU A 50 7.28 -9.41 -15.26
CA LEU A 50 8.46 -8.56 -15.52
C LEU A 50 9.63 -9.31 -16.17
N LEU A 51 9.71 -10.63 -16.04
CA LEU A 51 10.82 -11.41 -16.58
C LEU A 51 10.96 -11.18 -18.10
N ASP A 52 12.15 -10.78 -18.53
CA ASP A 52 12.49 -10.42 -19.90
C ASP A 52 11.57 -9.33 -20.50
N LYS A 53 11.17 -8.35 -19.67
CA LYS A 53 10.41 -7.17 -20.07
C LYS A 53 11.07 -5.90 -19.52
N GLU A 54 10.68 -4.77 -20.10
CA GLU A 54 11.08 -3.45 -19.65
C GLU A 54 9.90 -2.77 -18.94
N PHE A 55 10.17 -2.10 -17.82
CA PHE A 55 9.24 -1.22 -17.14
C PHE A 55 9.89 0.16 -17.00
N THR A 56 9.18 1.20 -17.43
CA THR A 56 9.68 2.57 -17.47
C THR A 56 8.62 3.52 -16.92
N PHE A 57 9.05 4.54 -16.19
CA PHE A 57 8.18 5.58 -15.64
C PHE A 57 8.97 6.88 -15.49
N ASP A 58 8.25 8.01 -15.52
CA ASP A 58 8.80 9.32 -15.17
C ASP A 58 8.51 9.65 -13.71
N VAL A 59 9.43 10.34 -13.04
CA VAL A 59 9.29 10.70 -11.62
C VAL A 59 9.85 12.09 -11.35
N ASP A 60 9.12 12.89 -10.56
CA ASP A 60 9.59 14.16 -10.01
C ASP A 60 9.68 14.06 -8.48
N LEU A 61 10.91 13.93 -7.98
CA LEU A 61 11.24 13.95 -6.55
C LEU A 61 11.83 15.29 -6.08
N SER A 62 11.71 16.36 -6.87
CA SER A 62 12.33 17.66 -6.56
C SER A 62 11.91 18.27 -5.22
N LYS A 63 10.78 17.80 -4.66
CA LYS A 63 10.24 18.23 -3.36
C LYS A 63 10.39 17.17 -2.26
N LEU A 64 11.03 16.04 -2.57
CA LEU A 64 11.28 14.97 -1.62
C LEU A 64 12.66 15.17 -0.98
N GLY A 65 12.67 15.46 0.32
CA GLY A 65 13.89 15.76 1.08
C GLY A 65 14.49 14.53 1.77
N CYS A 66 15.56 14.74 2.54
CA CYS A 66 16.22 13.68 3.30
C CYS A 66 15.27 13.00 4.30
N GLY A 67 15.42 11.67 4.47
CA GLY A 67 14.62 10.86 5.40
C GLY A 67 13.23 10.47 4.87
N MET A 68 12.94 10.83 3.63
CA MET A 68 11.74 10.46 2.89
C MET A 68 12.07 9.38 1.87
N ASN A 69 11.06 8.61 1.46
CA ASN A 69 11.20 7.64 0.37
C ASN A 69 9.97 7.71 -0.54
N GLY A 70 10.19 7.99 -1.82
CA GLY A 70 9.22 7.86 -2.88
C GLY A 70 9.50 6.55 -3.62
N ALA A 71 8.69 5.53 -3.33
CA ALA A 71 8.95 4.18 -3.82
C ALA A 71 7.98 3.74 -4.93
N LEU A 72 8.52 3.07 -5.93
CA LEU A 72 7.78 2.29 -6.93
C LEU A 72 8.42 0.90 -7.00
N TYR A 73 7.65 -0.11 -6.65
CA TYR A 73 8.12 -1.48 -6.50
C TYR A 73 7.02 -2.48 -6.85
N PHE A 74 7.41 -3.74 -6.99
CA PHE A 74 6.51 -4.85 -7.28
C PHE A 74 6.56 -5.88 -6.16
N VAL A 75 5.39 -6.36 -5.75
CA VAL A 75 5.25 -7.43 -4.77
C VAL A 75 4.35 -8.53 -5.33
N ALA A 76 4.61 -9.78 -4.94
CA ALA A 76 3.86 -10.94 -5.40
C ALA A 76 2.52 -11.13 -4.65
N MET A 77 1.67 -10.10 -4.66
CA MET A 77 0.31 -10.13 -4.13
C MET A 77 -0.66 -10.90 -5.06
N ASP A 78 -1.73 -11.44 -4.49
CA ASP A 78 -2.84 -12.00 -5.26
C ASP A 78 -3.62 -10.87 -5.98
N ALA A 79 -3.99 -11.08 -7.24
CA ALA A 79 -4.66 -10.07 -8.08
C ALA A 79 -5.98 -9.56 -7.50
N ASP A 80 -6.68 -10.39 -6.72
CA ASP A 80 -7.94 -10.07 -6.06
C ASP A 80 -7.76 -9.62 -4.59
N GLY A 81 -6.52 -9.38 -4.15
CA GLY A 81 -6.19 -9.08 -2.76
C GLY A 81 -6.36 -10.26 -1.80
N GLY A 82 -6.38 -11.49 -2.31
CA GLY A 82 -6.58 -12.72 -1.54
C GLY A 82 -8.06 -13.03 -1.28
N LEU A 83 -9.00 -12.39 -1.99
CA LEU A 83 -10.44 -12.56 -1.81
C LEU A 83 -10.88 -14.03 -2.05
N SER A 84 -10.35 -14.66 -3.10
CA SER A 84 -10.65 -16.07 -3.42
C SER A 84 -9.97 -17.07 -2.48
N LYS A 85 -8.79 -16.72 -1.97
CA LYS A 85 -7.99 -17.57 -1.08
C LYS A 85 -8.50 -17.58 0.36
N TYR A 86 -8.95 -16.42 0.84
CA TYR A 86 -9.38 -16.22 2.23
C TYR A 86 -10.85 -15.86 2.28
N SER A 87 -11.71 -16.84 2.57
CA SER A 87 -13.17 -16.68 2.53
C SER A 87 -13.70 -15.60 3.47
N THR A 88 -12.95 -15.19 4.49
CA THR A 88 -13.26 -14.11 5.43
C THR A 88 -12.82 -12.74 4.94
N ASN A 89 -11.89 -12.65 3.97
CA ASN A 89 -11.67 -11.40 3.24
C ASN A 89 -12.87 -11.18 2.31
N LYS A 90 -13.66 -10.14 2.60
CA LYS A 90 -14.80 -9.72 1.76
C LYS A 90 -14.56 -8.40 1.04
N ALA A 91 -13.37 -7.83 1.19
CA ALA A 91 -13.02 -6.52 0.66
C ALA A 91 -12.24 -6.63 -0.66
N GLY A 92 -11.19 -7.46 -0.68
CA GLY A 92 -10.41 -7.74 -1.89
C GLY A 92 -9.63 -6.53 -2.43
N ALA A 93 -9.23 -6.62 -3.70
CA ALA A 93 -8.35 -5.63 -4.34
C ALA A 93 -8.93 -4.22 -4.36
N LYS A 94 -10.26 -4.11 -4.51
CA LYS A 94 -11.03 -2.85 -4.48
C LYS A 94 -10.71 -1.97 -3.27
N TYR A 95 -10.36 -2.60 -2.15
CA TYR A 95 -10.08 -1.96 -0.88
C TYR A 95 -8.61 -2.09 -0.44
N GLY A 96 -7.70 -2.44 -1.35
CA GLY A 96 -6.26 -2.41 -1.02
C GLY A 96 -5.80 -3.57 -0.12
N THR A 97 -6.52 -4.69 -0.07
CA THR A 97 -6.17 -5.82 0.83
C THR A 97 -5.11 -6.76 0.26
N GLY A 98 -4.51 -7.58 1.12
CA GLY A 98 -3.59 -8.64 0.71
C GLY A 98 -2.13 -8.21 0.55
N TYR A 99 -1.74 -7.04 1.09
CA TYR A 99 -0.34 -6.58 1.04
C TYR A 99 0.62 -7.59 1.67
N CYS A 100 1.79 -7.70 1.07
CA CYS A 100 2.93 -8.48 1.51
C CYS A 100 4.19 -7.87 0.88
N ASP A 101 5.34 -8.09 1.49
CA ASP A 101 6.64 -7.74 0.92
C ASP A 101 7.75 -8.63 1.52
N ALA A 102 9.03 -8.36 1.21
CA ALA A 102 10.13 -9.19 1.69
C ALA A 102 10.45 -8.99 3.18
N GLN A 103 9.92 -7.94 3.81
CA GLN A 103 10.09 -7.64 5.23
C GLN A 103 9.09 -8.37 6.13
N CYS A 104 8.10 -9.04 5.55
CA CYS A 104 7.03 -9.72 6.29
C CYS A 104 6.32 -8.79 7.30
N PRO A 105 5.79 -7.62 6.87
CA PRO A 105 5.24 -6.57 7.72
C PRO A 105 4.17 -7.10 8.66
N ARG A 106 4.33 -6.76 9.94
CA ARG A 106 3.42 -7.12 11.04
C ARG A 106 2.48 -5.97 11.44
N ASP A 107 2.63 -4.81 10.82
CA ASP A 107 1.81 -3.62 11.04
C ASP A 107 0.49 -3.64 10.25
N LEU A 108 0.35 -4.60 9.33
CA LEU A 108 -0.91 -4.83 8.64
C LEU A 108 -2.00 -5.23 9.63
N LYS A 109 -3.10 -4.48 9.60
CA LYS A 109 -4.26 -4.68 10.48
C LYS A 109 -5.09 -5.91 10.10
N PHE A 110 -4.97 -6.38 8.86
CA PHE A 110 -5.63 -7.58 8.35
C PHE A 110 -4.66 -8.39 7.50
N ILE A 111 -4.52 -9.68 7.78
CA ILE A 111 -3.70 -10.65 7.06
C ILE A 111 -4.54 -11.92 6.90
N ASP A 112 -4.51 -12.54 5.72
CA ASP A 112 -5.24 -13.79 5.43
C ASP A 112 -6.76 -13.73 5.76
N GLY A 113 -7.35 -12.55 5.62
CA GLY A 113 -8.77 -12.30 5.94
C GLY A 113 -9.09 -12.29 7.43
N VAL A 114 -8.09 -12.21 8.31
CA VAL A 114 -8.23 -12.15 9.77
C VAL A 114 -7.64 -10.84 10.29
N ALA A 115 -8.29 -10.24 11.29
CA ALA A 115 -7.72 -9.08 11.98
C ALA A 115 -6.45 -9.48 12.73
N ASN A 116 -5.37 -8.73 12.55
CA ASN A 116 -4.09 -8.97 13.21
C ASN A 116 -4.07 -8.39 14.64
N SER A 117 -5.14 -8.65 15.41
CA SER A 117 -5.36 -8.06 16.73
C SER A 117 -4.66 -8.79 17.87
N ASP A 118 -4.30 -10.05 17.65
CA ASP A 118 -3.61 -10.87 18.65
C ASP A 118 -2.22 -10.29 18.93
N ASP A 119 -1.90 -10.14 20.23
CA ASP A 119 -0.65 -9.55 20.72
C ASP A 119 -0.31 -8.16 20.14
N TRP A 120 -1.35 -7.37 19.77
CA TRP A 120 -1.14 -6.05 19.19
C TRP A 120 -0.39 -5.11 20.16
N THR A 121 0.79 -4.68 19.73
CA THR A 121 1.64 -3.74 20.46
C THR A 121 1.69 -2.40 19.73
N PRO A 122 1.18 -1.30 20.31
CA PRO A 122 1.27 0.03 19.71
C PRO A 122 2.73 0.44 19.47
N SER A 123 3.00 1.14 18.36
CA SER A 123 4.33 1.67 18.10
C SER A 123 4.72 2.75 19.12
N SER A 124 6.00 2.81 19.47
CA SER A 124 6.54 3.84 20.37
C SER A 124 6.78 5.19 19.69
N ASN A 125 6.77 5.24 18.35
CA ASN A 125 7.13 6.43 17.57
C ASN A 125 6.18 6.71 16.39
N ASP A 126 5.15 5.91 16.19
CA ASP A 126 4.07 6.15 15.22
C ASP A 126 2.71 5.96 15.91
N GLN A 127 1.96 7.07 16.06
CA GLN A 127 0.68 7.07 16.74
C GLN A 127 -0.42 6.24 16.05
N ASN A 128 -0.26 5.93 14.75
CA ASN A 128 -1.27 5.27 13.94
C ASN A 128 -0.92 3.79 13.64
N ALA A 129 0.27 3.36 14.03
CA ALA A 129 0.80 2.03 13.77
C ALA A 129 0.98 1.21 15.05
N GLY A 130 1.25 -0.06 14.83
CA GLY A 130 1.59 -1.05 15.85
C GLY A 130 1.96 -2.34 15.13
N VAL A 131 2.18 -3.40 15.88
CA VAL A 131 2.50 -4.71 15.32
C VAL A 131 1.63 -5.78 15.96
N GLY A 132 1.02 -6.64 15.15
CA GLY A 132 0.26 -7.81 15.60
C GLY A 132 1.07 -9.10 15.55
N GLY A 133 0.51 -10.22 15.98
CA GLY A 133 1.18 -11.53 16.03
C GLY A 133 1.64 -12.09 14.67
N THR A 134 0.98 -11.70 13.58
CA THR A 134 1.21 -12.24 12.23
C THR A 134 1.87 -11.23 11.31
N GLY A 135 2.70 -11.69 10.37
CA GLY A 135 3.28 -10.91 9.28
C GLY A 135 2.93 -11.48 7.91
N SER A 136 2.99 -10.66 6.85
CA SER A 136 2.61 -11.06 5.49
C SER A 136 3.81 -11.00 4.54
N CYS A 137 4.31 -12.14 4.11
CA CYS A 137 5.54 -12.26 3.32
C CYS A 137 5.28 -12.56 1.85
N CYS A 138 6.02 -11.93 0.94
CA CYS A 138 6.13 -12.39 -0.45
C CYS A 138 7.41 -11.87 -1.11
N SER A 139 7.65 -12.28 -2.36
CA SER A 139 8.76 -11.73 -3.14
C SER A 139 8.51 -10.27 -3.48
N GLU A 140 9.59 -9.47 -3.42
CA GLU A 140 9.60 -8.04 -3.67
C GLU A 140 10.71 -7.72 -4.69
N MET A 141 10.42 -6.77 -5.57
CA MET A 141 11.37 -6.18 -6.50
C MET A 141 11.27 -4.66 -6.40
N ASP A 142 12.23 -4.07 -5.70
CA ASP A 142 12.37 -2.62 -5.55
C ASP A 142 12.95 -2.03 -6.84
N ILE A 143 12.07 -1.61 -7.76
CA ILE A 143 12.47 -0.93 -8.99
C ILE A 143 13.03 0.45 -8.67
N TRP A 144 12.44 1.13 -7.69
CA TRP A 144 12.82 2.47 -7.29
C TRP A 144 12.48 2.74 -5.83
N GLU A 145 13.49 3.06 -5.03
CA GLU A 145 13.39 3.68 -3.71
C GLU A 145 14.38 4.84 -3.67
N ALA A 146 13.89 6.08 -3.48
CA ALA A 146 14.72 7.28 -3.52
C ALA A 146 14.14 8.45 -2.71
#